data_AF-A0A7M2T8P7-F1
#
_entry.id   AF-A0A7M2T8P7-F1
#
_cell.length_a   1.000
_cell.length_b   1.000
_cell.length_c   1.000
_cell.angle_alpha   90.00
_cell.angle_beta   90.00
_cell.angle_gamma   90.00
#
_symmetry.space_group_name_H-M   'P 1'
#
loop_
_entity.id
_entity.type
_entity.pdbx_description
1 polymer ?
#
loop_
_entity_poly.entity_id
_entity_poly.type
_entity_poly.pdbx_seq_one_letter_code
_entity_poly.pdbx_strand_id
1 'polypeptide(L)'
;MSVPSARGETWTFLTNHARVLLCLARDPEARLRDVANAIGITERAVQLIVADLENAGYLTRTRVGRRNRYAIDTTQALRHPHEAAHPVGDLLNTFLHREGTPETEPQVAP
;
A
#
# COMPACT_ATOMS: atom_id res chain seq x y z
N MET A 1 16.81 11.79 -7.66
CA MET A 1 17.27 12.06 -6.28
C MET A 1 17.12 10.78 -5.48
N SER A 2 18.23 10.15 -5.08
CA SER A 2 18.21 8.95 -4.24
C SER A 2 18.40 9.37 -2.79
N VAL A 3 17.41 9.09 -1.94
CA VAL A 3 17.54 9.32 -0.49
C VAL A 3 18.44 8.22 0.10
N PRO A 4 19.44 8.58 0.91
CA PRO A 4 20.33 7.61 1.54
C PRO A 4 19.53 6.85 2.60
N SER A 5 19.50 5.51 2.51
CA SER A 5 19.03 4.67 3.62
C SER A 5 20.14 4.60 4.65
N ALA A 6 20.03 5.46 5.67
CA ALA A 6 20.86 5.35 6.86
C ALA A 6 20.65 3.96 7.47
N ARG A 7 21.76 3.25 7.70
CA ARG A 7 21.78 1.99 8.46
C ARG A 7 21.44 2.31 9.91
N GLY A 8 20.18 2.15 10.24
CA GLY A 8 19.55 2.34 11.54
C GLY A 8 18.07 2.48 11.26
N GLU A 9 17.22 1.65 11.86
CA GLU A 9 15.78 1.59 11.57
C GLU A 9 15.14 2.97 11.68
N THR A 10 15.04 3.67 10.56
CA THR A 10 14.26 4.89 10.43
C THR A 10 12.86 4.53 10.84
N TRP A 11 12.37 5.12 11.93
CA TRP A 11 11.02 4.87 12.39
C TRP A 11 10.04 5.20 11.27
N THR A 12 9.21 4.23 10.91
CA THR A 12 8.18 4.42 9.89
C THR A 12 6.80 4.25 10.50
N PHE A 13 5.90 5.16 10.15
CA PHE A 13 4.55 5.18 10.71
C PHE A 13 3.71 3.97 10.28
N LEU A 14 3.79 3.58 9.00
CA LEU A 14 3.03 2.46 8.45
C LEU A 14 3.79 1.14 8.57
N THR A 15 3.08 0.08 8.94
CA THR A 15 3.59 -1.30 8.88
C THR A 15 3.87 -1.72 7.43
N ASN A 16 4.72 -2.74 7.26
CA ASN A 16 4.95 -3.31 5.93
C ASN A 16 3.67 -3.89 5.31
N HIS A 17 2.74 -4.42 6.12
CA HIS A 17 1.42 -4.87 5.66
C HIS A 17 0.62 -3.74 5.02
N ALA A 18 0.50 -2.61 5.71
CA ALA A 18 -0.21 -1.43 5.20
C ALA A 18 0.45 -0.92 3.91
N ARG A 19 1.79 -0.88 3.86
CA ARG A 19 2.53 -0.45 2.67
C ARG A 19 2.34 -1.37 1.46
N VAL A 20 2.36 -2.69 1.67
CA VAL A 20 2.08 -3.66 0.60
C VAL A 20 0.66 -3.48 0.09
N LEU A 21 -0.32 -3.36 0.99
CA LEU A 21 -1.72 -3.15 0.62
C LEU A 21 -1.90 -1.87 -0.19
N LEU A 22 -1.29 -0.75 0.23
CA LEU A 22 -1.30 0.51 -0.51
C LEU A 22 -0.67 0.38 -1.90
N CYS A 23 0.44 -0.35 -2.02
CA CYS A 23 1.09 -0.56 -3.31
C CYS A 23 0.20 -1.35 -4.27
N LEU A 24 -0.44 -2.42 -3.79
CA LEU A 24 -1.36 -3.23 -4.58
C LEU A 24 -2.67 -2.50 -4.90
N ALA A 25 -3.09 -1.56 -4.04
CA ALA A 25 -4.25 -0.72 -4.32
C ALA A 25 -3.99 0.29 -5.46
N ARG A 26 -2.75 0.76 -5.60
CA ARG A 26 -2.32 1.64 -6.71
C ARG A 26 -2.17 0.89 -8.03
N ASP A 27 -1.54 -0.28 -7.97
CA ASP A 27 -1.36 -1.16 -9.13
C ASP A 27 -1.76 -2.60 -8.78
N PRO A 28 -3.01 -2.99 -9.09
CA PRO A 28 -3.52 -4.34 -8.84
C PRO A 28 -2.78 -5.45 -9.60
N GLU A 29 -1.99 -5.13 -10.62
CA GLU A 29 -1.23 -6.08 -11.44
C GLU A 29 0.28 -6.02 -11.19
N ALA A 30 0.68 -5.31 -10.12
CA ALA A 30 2.07 -5.15 -9.72
C ALA A 30 2.73 -6.51 -9.46
N ARG A 31 3.99 -6.64 -9.91
CA ARG A 31 4.81 -7.81 -9.57
C ARG A 31 5.30 -7.65 -8.15
N LEU A 32 5.25 -8.73 -7.36
CA LEU A 32 5.69 -8.69 -5.96
C LEU A 32 7.15 -8.26 -5.79
N ARG A 33 8.00 -8.53 -6.78
CA ARG A 33 9.36 -8.01 -6.85
C ARG A 33 9.42 -6.48 -6.93
N ASP A 34 8.55 -5.87 -7.72
CA ASP A 34 8.52 -4.41 -7.89
C ASP A 34 7.95 -3.75 -6.62
N VAL A 35 6.96 -4.40 -5.98
CA VAL A 35 6.45 -4.02 -4.64
C VAL A 35 7.56 -4.08 -3.58
N ALA A 36 8.36 -5.15 -3.58
CA ALA A 36 9.46 -5.33 -2.64
C ALA A 36 10.50 -4.21 -2.78
N ASN A 37 10.88 -3.88 -4.01
CA ASN A 37 11.79 -2.79 -4.33
C ASN A 37 11.23 -1.43 -3.89
N ALA A 38 9.94 -1.18 -4.11
CA ALA A 38 9.29 0.08 -3.73
C ALA A 38 9.23 0.29 -2.21
N ILE A 39 9.07 -0.79 -1.45
CA ILE A 39 8.95 -0.75 0.02
C ILE A 39 10.33 -0.84 0.70
N GLY A 40 11.32 -1.42 0.05
CA GLY A 40 12.66 -1.65 0.61
C GLY A 40 12.75 -2.92 1.48
N ILE A 41 11.98 -3.96 1.14
CA ILE A 41 12.02 -5.27 1.82
C ILE A 41 12.31 -6.38 0.81
N THR A 42 12.52 -7.60 1.29
CA THR A 42 12.78 -8.74 0.41
C THR A 42 11.51 -9.21 -0.31
N GLU A 43 11.66 -9.80 -1.50
CA GLU A 43 10.52 -10.38 -2.24
C GLU A 43 9.83 -11.48 -1.42
N ARG A 44 10.61 -12.27 -0.67
CA ARG A 44 10.06 -13.28 0.24
C ARG A 44 9.22 -12.66 1.36
N ALA A 45 9.63 -11.52 1.92
CA ALA A 45 8.84 -10.81 2.92
C ALA A 45 7.51 -10.31 2.34
N VAL A 46 7.52 -9.76 1.12
CA VAL A 46 6.27 -9.37 0.43
C VAL A 46 5.37 -10.58 0.20
N GLN A 47 5.92 -11.72 -0.24
CA GLN A 47 5.13 -12.94 -0.45
C GLN A 47 4.44 -13.42 0.83
N LEU A 48 5.15 -13.39 1.97
CA LEU A 48 4.58 -13.73 3.28
C LEU A 48 3.46 -12.76 3.67
N ILE A 49 3.72 -11.45 3.54
CA ILE A 49 2.72 -10.41 3.83
C ILE A 49 1.46 -10.58 2.96
N VAL A 50 1.63 -10.87 1.67
CA VAL A 50 0.49 -11.10 0.75
C VAL A 50 -0.30 -12.32 1.18
N ALA A 51 0.37 -13.40 1.60
CA ALA A 51 -0.31 -14.58 2.14
C ALA A 51 -1.07 -14.25 3.45
N ASP A 52 -0.48 -13.46 4.34
CA ASP A 52 -1.11 -13.05 5.60
C ASP A 52 -2.34 -12.14 5.37
N LEU A 53 -2.28 -11.28 4.35
CA LEU A 53 -3.40 -10.45 3.90
C LEU A 53 -4.50 -11.29 3.24
N GLU A 54 -4.13 -12.25 2.40
CA GLU A 54 -5.05 -13.18 1.74
C GLU A 54 -5.78 -14.07 2.76
N ASN A 55 -5.04 -14.68 3.69
CA ASN A 55 -5.59 -15.54 4.76
C ASN A 55 -6.57 -14.80 5.68
N ALA A 56 -6.45 -13.48 5.77
CA ALA A 56 -7.31 -12.64 6.57
C ALA A 56 -8.43 -11.95 5.79
N GLY A 57 -8.54 -12.22 4.49
CA GLY A 57 -9.60 -11.68 3.66
C GLY A 57 -9.42 -10.22 3.23
N TYR A 58 -8.27 -9.59 3.49
CA TYR A 58 -8.01 -8.22 3.02
C TYR A 58 -7.83 -8.15 1.51
N LEU A 59 -7.36 -9.23 0.89
CA LEU A 59 -7.23 -9.31 -0.55
C LEU A 59 -7.48 -10.73 -1.06
N THR A 60 -7.74 -10.83 -2.35
CA THR A 60 -7.77 -12.08 -3.10
C THR A 60 -6.78 -11.99 -4.24
N ARG A 61 -6.15 -13.11 -4.58
CA ARG A 61 -5.23 -13.22 -5.71
C ARG A 61 -5.84 -14.09 -6.80
N THR A 62 -5.93 -13.55 -8.01
CA THR A 62 -6.37 -14.30 -9.19
C THR A 62 -5.28 -14.31 -10.25
N ARG A 63 -4.98 -15.49 -10.81
CA ARG A 63 -4.01 -15.60 -11.91
C ARG A 63 -4.68 -15.20 -13.23
N VAL A 64 -4.19 -14.14 -13.86
CA VAL A 64 -4.64 -13.64 -15.17
C VAL A 64 -3.48 -13.83 -16.16
N GLY A 65 -3.52 -14.96 -16.87
CA GLY A 65 -2.45 -15.36 -17.80
C GLY A 65 -1.09 -15.58 -17.09
N ARG A 66 -0.12 -14.73 -17.42
CA ARG A 66 1.24 -14.76 -16.82
C ARG A 66 1.38 -13.90 -15.57
N ARG A 67 0.36 -13.13 -15.20
CA ARG A 67 0.40 -12.22 -14.05
C ARG A 67 -0.62 -12.61 -13.00
N ASN A 68 -0.38 -12.17 -11.77
CA ASN A 68 -1.39 -12.18 -10.73
C ASN A 68 -2.07 -10.82 -10.72
N ARG A 69 -3.38 -10.81 -10.51
CA ARG A 69 -4.18 -9.64 -10.22
C ARG A 69 -4.67 -9.74 -8.78
N TYR A 70 -4.49 -8.68 -8.02
CA TYR A 70 -4.90 -8.59 -6.62
C TYR A 70 -6.16 -7.74 -6.52
N ALA A 71 -7.20 -8.26 -5.87
CA ALA A 71 -8.40 -7.50 -5.56
C ALA A 71 -8.50 -7.32 -4.05
N ILE A 72 -8.56 -6.07 -3.59
CA ILE A 72 -8.60 -5.72 -2.18
C ILE A 72 -10.05 -5.60 -1.73
N ASP A 73 -10.39 -6.21 -0.60
CA ASP A 73 -11.65 -5.97 0.08
C ASP A 73 -11.50 -4.74 0.98
N THR A 74 -12.03 -3.61 0.50
CA THR A 74 -11.98 -2.34 1.22
C THR A 74 -12.90 -2.31 2.44
N THR A 75 -13.81 -3.26 2.59
CA THR A 75 -14.79 -3.32 3.68
C THR A 75 -14.26 -4.00 4.94
N GLN A 76 -13.15 -4.75 4.83
CA GLN A 76 -12.53 -5.41 5.97
C GLN A 76 -12.07 -4.39 7.02
N ALA A 77 -12.49 -4.59 8.26
CA ALA A 77 -12.08 -3.76 9.39
C ALA A 77 -10.57 -3.86 9.66
N LEU A 78 -9.96 -2.80 10.19
CA LEU A 78 -8.59 -2.88 10.71
C LEU A 78 -8.52 -3.84 11.91
N ARG A 79 -7.46 -4.67 11.97
CA ARG A 79 -7.38 -5.78 12.95
C ARG A 79 -7.35 -5.34 14.41
N HIS A 80 -6.84 -4.14 14.73
CA HIS A 80 -6.70 -3.73 16.12
C HIS A 80 -8.08 -3.43 16.72
N PRO A 81 -8.40 -3.92 17.93
CA PRO A 81 -9.72 -3.71 18.54
C PRO A 81 -10.16 -2.25 18.62
N HIS A 82 -9.19 -1.34 18.78
CA HIS A 82 -9.43 0.11 18.80
C HIS A 82 -9.67 0.73 17.41
N GLU A 83 -9.32 0.01 16.36
CA GLU A 83 -9.42 0.45 14.96
C GLU A 83 -10.48 -0.34 14.18
N ALA A 84 -11.08 -1.38 14.79
CA ALA A 84 -12.06 -2.26 14.17
C ALA A 84 -13.36 -1.55 13.72
N ALA A 85 -13.57 -0.32 14.18
CA ALA A 85 -14.65 0.54 13.69
C ALA A 85 -14.39 1.11 12.27
N HIS A 86 -13.14 1.02 11.77
CA HIS A 86 -12.74 1.61 10.50
C HIS A 86 -12.42 0.52 9.47
N PRO A 87 -13.08 0.54 8.30
CA PRO A 87 -12.69 -0.29 7.18
C PRO A 87 -11.30 0.11 6.68
N VAL A 88 -10.55 -0.88 6.18
CA VAL A 88 -9.24 -0.65 5.55
C VAL A 88 -9.34 0.29 4.35
N GLY A 89 -10.52 0.37 3.73
CA GLY A 89 -10.87 1.35 2.70
C GLY A 89 -10.58 2.79 3.11
N ASP A 90 -10.83 3.18 4.36
CA ASP A 90 -10.60 4.56 4.82
C ASP A 90 -9.11 4.91 4.83
N LEU A 91 -8.27 3.95 5.24
CA LEU A 91 -6.82 4.06 5.14
C LEU A 91 -6.40 4.22 3.68
N LEU A 92 -6.88 3.34 2.80
CA LEU A 92 -6.54 3.41 1.37
C LEU A 92 -6.98 4.76 0.78
N ASN A 93 -8.19 5.20 1.08
CA ASN A 93 -8.75 6.47 0.64
C ASN A 93 -7.82 7.64 0.99
N THR A 94 -7.39 7.71 2.25
CA THR A 94 -6.50 8.78 2.77
C THR A 94 -5.16 8.88 2.02
N PHE A 95 -4.62 7.77 1.53
CA PHE A 95 -3.30 7.72 0.88
C PHE A 95 -3.36 7.70 -0.65
N LEU A 96 -4.50 7.32 -1.22
CA LEU A 96 -4.74 7.30 -2.67
C LEU A 96 -5.36 8.62 -3.16
N HIS A 97 -6.08 9.35 -2.32
CA HIS A 97 -6.75 10.62 -2.68
C HIS A 97 -5.84 11.86 -2.69
N ARG A 98 -4.52 11.70 -2.53
CA ARG A 98 -3.57 12.83 -2.47
C ARG A 98 -2.95 13.23 -3.81
N GLU A 99 -3.41 12.69 -4.94
CA GLU A 99 -2.97 13.14 -6.27
C GLU A 99 -3.82 14.30 -6.81
N GLY A 100 -4.09 15.27 -5.94
CA GLY A 100 -4.46 16.62 -6.32
C GLY A 100 -3.38 17.56 -5.80
N THR A 101 -2.38 17.84 -6.63
CA THR A 101 -1.54 19.03 -6.44
C THR A 101 -2.49 20.22 -6.29
N PRO A 102 -2.46 21.03 -5.22
CA PRO A 102 -2.95 22.39 -5.37
C PRO A 102 -1.99 23.04 -6.38
N GLU A 103 -2.45 23.12 -7.62
CA GLU A 103 -1.84 23.95 -8.63
C GLU A 103 -1.83 25.36 -8.05
N THR A 104 -0.68 25.78 -7.54
CA THR A 104 -0.42 27.17 -7.19
C THR A 104 -0.40 27.94 -8.51
N GLU A 105 -1.58 28.30 -9.01
CA GLU A 105 -1.70 29.30 -10.07
C GLU A 105 -1.56 30.71 -9.49
N PRO A 106 -0.98 31.64 -10.27
CA PRO A 106 -0.22 32.76 -9.77
C PRO A 106 -1.11 33.90 -9.27
N GLN A 107 -0.63 34.56 -8.21
CA GLN A 107 -1.14 35.85 -7.76
C GLN A 107 -0.97 36.89 -8.88
N VAL A 108 -2.04 37.09 -9.66
CA VAL A 108 -2.20 38.27 -10.51
C VAL A 108 -2.39 39.46 -9.58
N ALA A 109 -1.36 40.30 -9.47
CA ALA A 109 -1.42 41.60 -8.80
C ALA A 109 -1.93 42.66 -9.79
N PRO A 110 -2.72 43.65 -9.32
CA PRO A 110 -3.38 44.65 -10.16
C PRO A 110 -2.44 45.68 -10.79
#